data_AF-A0A375CDJ4-F1
#
_entry.id   AF-A0A375CDJ4-F1
#
_cell.length_a   1.000
_cell.length_b   1.000
_cell.length_c   1.000
_cell.angle_alpha   90.00
_cell.angle_beta   90.00
_cell.angle_gamma   90.00
#
_symmetry.space_group_name_H-M   'P 1'
#
loop_
_entity.id
_entity.type
_entity.pdbx_description
1 polymer ?
#
loop_
_entity_poly.entity_id
_entity_poly.type
_entity_poly.pdbx_seq_one_letter_code
_entity_poly.pdbx_strand_id
1 'polypeptide(L)'
;MPEQLTKHPDVTIQVLRSAGARCGEGETQAILRSCPPERFCKLPGGEVCVYGLDGAPAMTQFTAADWQSLAPLVRGSADDAAAGPWGGMAVAIFVAGLVAGALAAAMMARWRRGRRGA
;
A
#
# COMPACT_ATOMS: atom_id res chain seq x y z
N MET A 1 4.17 12.95 20.57
CA MET A 1 5.59 12.67 20.22
C MET A 1 5.81 13.27 18.83
N PRO A 2 6.99 13.75 18.42
CA PRO A 2 7.19 14.09 17.01
C PRO A 2 7.85 12.91 16.29
N GLU A 3 7.08 12.16 15.51
CA GLU A 3 7.60 11.16 14.59
C GLU A 3 7.35 11.68 13.18
N GLN A 4 8.40 11.72 12.36
CA GLN A 4 8.35 12.21 10.99
C GLN A 4 8.63 11.06 10.04
N LEU A 5 7.71 10.82 9.11
CA LEU A 5 7.92 9.91 7.99
C LEU A 5 8.44 10.68 6.78
N THR A 6 9.48 10.17 6.14
CA THR A 6 10.07 10.78 4.93
C THR A 6 10.58 9.70 3.98
N LYS A 7 10.64 10.03 2.68
CA LYS A 7 11.27 9.16 1.68
C LYS A 7 12.80 9.12 1.82
N HIS A 8 13.39 10.14 2.46
CA HIS A 8 14.83 10.31 2.55
C HIS A 8 15.27 10.55 4.01
N PRO A 9 15.12 9.54 4.89
CA PRO A 9 15.41 9.71 6.32
C PRO A 9 16.85 10.16 6.58
N ASP A 10 17.82 9.63 5.85
CA ASP A 10 19.23 9.97 6.05
C ASP A 10 19.54 11.42 5.67
N VAL A 11 18.94 11.91 4.57
CA VAL A 11 19.07 13.32 4.15
C VAL A 11 18.40 14.23 5.18
N THR A 12 17.22 13.88 5.66
CA THR A 12 16.54 14.64 6.71
C THR A 12 17.37 14.71 7.98
N ILE A 13 17.97 13.60 8.42
CA ILE A 13 18.90 13.58 9.57
C ILE A 13 20.11 14.47 9.30
N GLN A 14 20.70 14.44 8.11
CA GLN A 14 21.83 15.29 7.76
C GLN A 14 21.46 16.79 7.82
N VAL A 15 20.29 17.16 7.33
CA VAL A 15 19.77 18.54 7.41
C VAL A 15 19.59 18.95 8.88
N LEU A 16 18.99 18.09 9.70
CA LEU A 16 18.80 18.37 11.12
C LEU A 16 20.14 18.54 11.84
N ARG A 17 21.14 17.68 11.55
CA ARG A 17 22.51 17.84 12.07
C ARG A 17 23.13 19.17 11.65
N SER A 18 22.97 19.57 10.39
CA SER A 18 23.47 20.86 9.90
C SER A 18 22.82 22.07 10.58
N ALA A 19 21.59 21.89 11.10
CA ALA A 19 20.86 22.87 11.89
C ALA A 19 21.17 22.79 13.41
N GLY A 20 22.16 21.99 13.81
CA GLY A 20 22.58 21.87 15.22
C GLY A 20 21.85 20.80 16.03
N ALA A 21 21.07 19.92 15.39
CA ALA A 21 20.53 18.75 16.07
C ALA A 21 21.62 17.69 16.30
N ARG A 22 21.56 16.98 17.43
CA ARG A 22 22.40 15.81 17.70
C ARG A 22 21.61 14.56 17.36
N CYS A 23 22.03 13.84 16.32
CA CYS A 23 21.26 12.74 15.74
C CYS A 23 22.09 11.47 15.60
N GLY A 24 21.59 10.33 16.09
CA GLY A 24 22.31 9.05 15.98
C GLY A 24 23.49 8.89 16.94
N GLU A 25 23.56 9.74 17.97
CA GLU A 25 24.67 9.80 18.93
C GLU A 25 24.36 9.11 20.27
N GLY A 26 23.24 8.37 20.35
CA GLY A 26 22.81 7.70 21.58
C GLY A 26 22.41 8.67 22.70
N GLU A 27 21.98 9.88 22.33
CA GLU A 27 21.50 10.90 23.25
C GLU A 27 20.36 10.39 24.14
N THR A 28 20.32 10.89 25.38
CA THR A 28 19.25 10.55 26.32
C THR A 28 17.90 11.02 25.77
N GLN A 29 17.03 10.05 25.50
CA GLN A 29 15.66 10.22 25.04
C GLN A 29 14.76 10.53 26.25
N ALA A 30 14.37 11.78 26.41
CA ALA A 30 13.49 12.22 27.49
C ALA A 30 12.01 11.94 27.17
N ILE A 31 11.63 12.09 25.90
CA ILE A 31 10.24 11.99 25.42
C ILE A 31 10.08 10.79 24.49
N LEU A 32 10.99 10.57 23.54
CA LEU A 32 10.85 9.56 22.49
C LEU A 32 11.50 8.22 22.81
N ARG A 33 11.14 7.58 23.93
CA ARG A 33 11.82 6.36 24.46
C ARG A 33 11.80 5.13 23.55
N SER A 34 10.89 5.08 22.59
CA SER A 34 10.74 3.99 21.61
C SER A 34 11.49 4.27 20.31
N CYS A 35 12.17 5.41 20.20
CA CYS A 35 12.90 5.79 19.00
C CYS A 35 14.16 4.95 18.84
N PRO A 36 14.39 4.33 17.67
CA PRO A 36 15.69 3.74 17.36
C PRO A 36 16.78 4.83 17.50
N PRO A 37 17.88 4.57 18.22
CA PRO A 37 18.92 5.56 18.49
C PRO A 37 19.46 6.26 17.24
N GLU A 38 19.61 5.52 16.14
CA GLU A 38 20.07 5.99 14.84
C GLU A 38 19.08 6.91 14.12
N ARG A 39 17.81 6.87 14.49
CA ARG A 39 16.72 7.69 13.93
C ARG A 39 16.31 8.84 14.86
N PHE A 40 16.82 8.84 16.08
CA PHE A 40 16.57 9.86 17.08
C PHE A 40 17.42 11.10 16.83
N CYS A 41 16.78 12.27 16.89
CA CYS A 41 17.41 13.58 16.84
C CYS A 41 16.98 14.42 18.03
N LYS A 42 17.96 14.95 18.76
CA LYS A 42 17.78 15.93 19.83
C LYS A 42 18.06 17.33 19.30
N LEU A 43 17.05 18.19 19.33
CA LEU A 43 17.09 19.58 18.93
C LEU A 43 17.09 20.49 20.16
N PRO A 44 17.52 21.76 20.03
CA PRO A 44 17.39 22.74 21.12
C PRO A 44 15.95 22.89 21.63
N GLY A 45 14.96 22.73 20.74
CA GLY A 45 13.54 22.88 21.06
C GLY A 45 12.79 21.59 21.39
N GLY A 46 13.42 20.42 21.32
CA GLY A 46 12.74 19.15 21.57
C GLY A 46 13.40 17.94 20.91
N GLU A 47 12.60 16.88 20.73
CA GLU A 47 13.06 15.60 20.19
C GLU A 47 12.23 15.24 18.96
N VAL A 48 12.84 14.59 17.96
CA VAL A 48 12.14 14.05 16.79
C VAL A 48 12.70 12.68 16.40
N CYS A 49 11.83 11.76 15.99
CA CYS A 49 12.20 10.52 15.31
C CYS A 49 12.01 10.68 13.82
N VAL A 50 13.03 10.36 13.03
CA VAL A 50 12.95 10.42 11.57
C VAL A 50 12.92 9.00 11.02
N TYR A 51 11.78 8.60 10.46
CA TYR A 51 11.56 7.29 9.87
C TYR A 51 11.52 7.34 8.34
N GLY A 52 12.06 6.27 7.73
CA GLY A 52 11.80 5.92 6.34
C GLY A 52 10.50 5.13 6.18
N LEU A 53 10.11 4.86 4.94
CA LEU A 53 8.93 4.04 4.62
C LEU A 53 9.05 2.60 5.18
N ASP A 54 10.26 2.06 5.23
CA ASP A 54 10.61 0.78 5.85
C ASP A 54 10.41 0.77 7.37
N GLY A 55 10.58 1.93 8.01
CA GLY A 55 10.36 2.12 9.44
C GLY A 55 8.92 2.51 9.82
N ALA A 56 8.04 2.75 8.84
CA ALA A 56 6.66 3.17 9.09
C ALA A 56 5.87 2.25 10.06
N PRO A 57 6.02 0.91 10.02
CA PRO A 57 5.31 0.03 10.95
C PRO A 57 5.78 0.13 12.41
N ALA A 58 6.97 0.67 12.66
CA ALA A 58 7.52 0.87 13.99
C ALA A 58 7.07 2.20 14.63
N MET A 59 6.39 3.05 13.86
CA MET A 59 5.85 4.33 14.36
C MET A 59 4.76 4.05 15.38
N THR A 60 4.78 4.83 16.47
CA THR A 60 3.82 4.69 17.56
C THR A 60 2.64 5.64 17.42
N GLN A 61 2.78 6.68 16.61
CA GLN A 61 1.76 7.73 16.49
C GLN A 61 0.86 7.58 15.27
N PHE A 62 1.25 6.77 14.29
CA PHE A 62 0.39 6.40 13.19
C PHE A 62 -0.26 5.06 13.49
N THR A 63 -1.58 5.07 13.65
CA THR A 63 -2.36 3.85 13.85
C THR A 63 -2.62 3.14 12.53
N ALA A 64 -3.04 1.88 12.58
CA ALA A 64 -3.52 1.17 11.40
C ALA A 64 -4.60 2.00 10.67
N ALA A 65 -5.56 2.56 11.41
CA ALA A 65 -6.66 3.33 10.83
C ALA A 65 -6.18 4.55 10.03
N ASP A 66 -5.13 5.24 10.51
CA ASP A 66 -4.52 6.36 9.78
C ASP A 66 -3.98 5.89 8.42
N TRP A 67 -3.32 4.73 8.38
CA TRP A 67 -2.84 4.14 7.13
C TRP A 67 -3.98 3.71 6.21
N GLN A 68 -5.05 3.13 6.75
CA GLN A 68 -6.21 2.76 5.94
C GLN A 68 -6.93 3.97 5.35
N SER A 69 -6.91 5.12 6.02
CA SER A 69 -7.49 6.36 5.50
C SER A 69 -6.81 6.84 4.20
N LEU A 70 -5.56 6.44 3.95
CA LEU A 70 -4.81 6.75 2.73
C LEU A 70 -5.10 5.78 1.57
N ALA A 71 -5.71 4.62 1.84
CA ALA A 71 -5.97 3.59 0.84
C ALA A 71 -6.79 4.06 -0.39
N PRO A 72 -7.78 4.99 -0.27
CA PRO A 72 -8.49 5.52 -1.42
C PRO A 72 -7.59 6.25 -2.44
N LEU A 73 -6.54 6.94 -1.96
CA LEU A 73 -5.57 7.64 -2.82
C LEU A 73 -4.78 6.65 -3.70
N VAL A 74 -4.47 5.48 -3.13
CA VAL A 74 -3.79 4.39 -3.85
C VAL A 74 -4.74 3.72 -4.85
N ARG A 75 -6.02 3.53 -4.50
CA ARG A 75 -7.00 2.90 -5.38
C ARG A 75 -7.34 3.75 -6.60
N GLY A 76 -7.54 5.06 -6.45
CA GLY A 76 -7.80 5.93 -7.61
C GLY A 76 -6.71 5.82 -8.68
N SER A 77 -5.45 5.70 -8.25
CA SER A 77 -4.30 5.51 -9.15
C SER A 77 -4.29 4.14 -9.85
N ALA A 78 -4.84 3.11 -9.22
CA ALA A 78 -4.90 1.75 -9.77
C ALA A 78 -6.13 1.54 -10.67
N ASP A 79 -7.26 2.16 -10.33
CA ASP A 79 -8.48 2.13 -11.13
C ASP A 79 -8.27 2.86 -12.48
N ASP A 80 -7.52 3.97 -12.48
CA ASP A 80 -7.11 4.67 -13.71
C ASP A 80 -6.18 3.81 -14.59
N ALA A 81 -5.35 2.95 -14.00
CA ALA A 81 -4.47 2.04 -14.73
C ALA A 81 -5.20 0.78 -15.25
N ALA A 82 -6.23 0.32 -14.52
CA ALA A 82 -7.03 -0.85 -14.89
C ALA A 82 -8.12 -0.55 -15.94
N ALA A 83 -8.52 0.72 -16.08
CA ALA A 83 -9.48 1.19 -17.09
C ALA A 83 -8.90 1.31 -18.52
N GLY A 84 -7.81 0.61 -18.83
CA GLY A 84 -7.30 0.52 -20.20
C GLY A 84 -8.34 -0.07 -21.16
N PRO A 85 -8.36 0.34 -22.44
CA PRO A 85 -9.42 0.00 -23.41
C PRO A 85 -9.62 -1.50 -23.69
N TRP A 86 -8.73 -2.35 -23.18
CA TRP A 86 -8.73 -3.79 -23.35
C TRP A 86 -9.47 -4.52 -22.23
N GLY A 87 -9.65 -3.91 -21.05
CA GLY A 87 -10.30 -4.52 -19.88
C GLY A 87 -11.77 -4.84 -20.14
N GLY A 88 -12.50 -3.89 -20.73
CA GLY A 88 -13.90 -4.09 -21.12
C GLY A 88 -14.08 -5.17 -22.20
N MET A 89 -13.15 -5.25 -23.16
CA MET A 89 -13.22 -6.23 -24.24
C MET A 89 -12.93 -7.65 -23.75
N ALA A 90 -11.97 -7.82 -22.82
CA ALA A 90 -11.64 -9.13 -22.25
C ALA A 90 -12.82 -9.72 -21.45
N VAL A 91 -13.51 -8.89 -20.65
CA VAL A 91 -14.70 -9.31 -19.89
C VAL A 91 -15.83 -9.71 -20.85
N ALA A 92 -16.07 -8.91 -21.89
CA ALA A 92 -17.10 -9.21 -22.88
C ALA A 92 -16.84 -10.54 -23.61
N ILE A 93 -15.59 -10.81 -24.01
CA ILE A 93 -15.20 -12.07 -24.66
C ILE A 93 -15.40 -13.27 -23.71
N PHE A 94 -15.01 -13.14 -22.44
CA PHE A 94 -15.16 -14.21 -21.46
C PHE A 94 -16.64 -14.55 -21.21
N VAL A 95 -17.49 -13.54 -21.02
CA VAL A 95 -18.94 -13.72 -20.83
C VAL A 95 -19.57 -14.34 -22.07
N ALA A 96 -19.23 -13.85 -23.26
CA ALA A 96 -19.75 -14.40 -24.52
C ALA A 96 -19.34 -15.88 -24.70
N GLY A 97 -18.09 -16.22 -24.37
CA GLY A 97 -17.59 -17.59 -24.42
C GLY A 97 -18.34 -18.54 -23.47
N LEU A 98 -18.62 -18.12 -22.24
CA LEU A 98 -19.41 -18.91 -21.28
C LEU A 98 -20.84 -19.17 -21.76
N VAL A 99 -21.50 -18.14 -22.29
CA VAL A 99 -22.87 -18.26 -22.81
C VAL A 99 -22.89 -19.20 -24.02
N ALA A 100 -21.97 -19.02 -24.97
CA ALA A 100 -21.88 -19.89 -26.14
C ALA A 100 -21.59 -21.35 -25.76
N GLY A 101 -20.67 -21.57 -24.81
CA GLY A 101 -20.35 -22.91 -24.30
C GLY A 101 -21.53 -23.59 -23.61
N ALA A 102 -22.27 -22.86 -22.78
CA ALA A 102 -23.46 -23.38 -22.09
C ALA A 102 -24.57 -23.76 -23.08
N LEU A 103 -24.81 -22.93 -24.10
CA LEU A 103 -25.80 -23.21 -25.15
C LEU A 103 -25.41 -24.43 -25.98
N ALA A 104 -24.14 -24.53 -26.40
CA ALA A 104 -23.65 -25.69 -27.14
C ALA A 104 -23.76 -26.99 -26.33
N ALA A 105 -23.40 -26.95 -25.04
CA ALA A 105 -23.55 -28.09 -24.14
C ALA A 105 -25.01 -28.53 -23.97
N ALA A 106 -25.93 -27.56 -23.80
CA ALA A 106 -27.36 -27.84 -23.69
C ALA A 106 -27.94 -28.45 -24.98
N MET A 107 -27.52 -27.95 -26.14
CA MET A 107 -27.95 -28.45 -27.45
C MET A 107 -27.45 -29.89 -27.67
N MET A 108 -26.18 -30.16 -27.39
CA MET A 108 -25.59 -31.51 -27.49
C MET A 108 -26.27 -32.50 -26.53
N ALA A 109 -26.56 -32.08 -25.29
CA ALA A 109 -27.27 -32.92 -24.33
C ALA A 109 -28.70 -33.25 -24.79
N ARG A 110 -29.41 -32.28 -25.41
CA ARG A 110 -30.74 -32.51 -26.00
C ARG A 110 -30.67 -33.48 -27.19
N TRP A 111 -29.68 -33.33 -28.07
CA TRP A 111 -29.51 -34.20 -29.23
C TRP A 111 -29.17 -35.65 -28.85
N ARG A 112 -28.31 -35.85 -27.85
CA ARG A 112 -27.98 -37.20 -27.33
C ARG A 112 -29.17 -37.89 -26.67
N ARG A 113 -30.09 -37.14 -26.04
CA ARG A 113 -31.32 -37.70 -25.45
C ARG A 113 -32.32 -38.12 -26.53
N GLY A 114 -32.47 -37.35 -27.60
CA GLY A 114 -33.34 -37.71 -28.74
C GLY A 114 -32.89 -38.97 -29.48
N ARG A 115 -31.58 -39.19 -29.62
CA ARG A 115 -31.01 -40.38 -30.29
C ARG A 115 -31.05 -41.68 -29.47
N ARG A 116 -31.38 -41.64 -28.18
CA ARG A 116 -31.48 -42.83 -27.31
C ARG A 116 -32.92 -43.33 -27.13
N GLY A 117 -33.91 -42.61 -27.66
CA GLY A 117 -35.33 -42.96 -27.59
C GLY A 117 -35.95 -43.35 -28.94
N ALA A 118 -35.13 -43.49 -29.98
CA ALA A 118 -35.47 -44.06 -31.29
C ALA A 118 -34.61 -45.31 -31.51
#